data_AF-A0A3N4PHY9-F1
#
_entry.id   AF-A0A3N4PHY9-F1
#
_cell.length_a   1.000
_cell.length_b   1.000
_cell.length_c   1.000
_cell.angle_alpha   90.00
_cell.angle_beta   90.00
_cell.angle_gamma   90.00
#
_symmetry.space_group_name_H-M   'P 1'
#
loop_
_entity.id
_entity.type
_entity.pdbx_description
1 polymer ?
#
loop_
_entity_poly.entity_id
_entity_poly.type
_entity_poly.pdbx_seq_one_letter_code
_entity_poly.pdbx_strand_id
1 'polypeptide(L)'
;MDAIKQILIDEIATLNREERRDNRPRFSFSFLKTHPGLWAIMYLCYALCVALIFSTEMLGWPAFWFATIFVLLMSFLMLLDINPKYRFEDIDALDLRVCYNGEWYYVQPVSEGGVKKILSLPDAPEQVKSGIHRLLQQKGEVDFYDIYYLTWGHQQAARV
;
A
#
# COMPACT_ATOMS: atom_id res chain seq x y z
N MET A 1 -3.82 -22.36 -18.01
CA MET A 1 -3.70 -21.12 -17.22
C MET A 1 -3.02 -20.11 -18.11
N ASP A 2 -3.57 -18.91 -18.18
CA ASP A 2 -3.09 -17.82 -19.04
C ASP A 2 -1.59 -17.54 -18.74
N ALA A 3 -0.73 -17.56 -19.76
CA ALA A 3 0.72 -17.41 -19.55
C ALA A 3 1.07 -16.07 -18.91
N ILE A 4 0.29 -15.03 -19.21
CA ILE A 4 0.40 -13.70 -18.61
C ILE A 4 0.12 -13.74 -17.10
N LYS A 5 -0.90 -14.52 -16.67
CA LYS A 5 -1.25 -14.68 -15.25
C LYS A 5 -0.09 -15.26 -14.45
N GLN A 6 0.58 -16.28 -14.98
CA GLN A 6 1.74 -16.89 -14.32
C GLN A 6 2.90 -15.90 -14.15
N ILE A 7 3.18 -15.09 -15.18
CA ILE A 7 4.22 -14.05 -15.09
C ILE A 7 3.89 -13.03 -14.00
N LEU A 8 2.65 -12.56 -13.92
CA LEU A 8 2.24 -11.60 -12.89
C LEU A 8 2.33 -12.19 -11.48
N ILE A 9 1.95 -13.46 -11.31
CA ILE A 9 2.08 -14.17 -10.03
C ILE A 9 3.54 -14.30 -9.61
N ASP A 10 4.42 -14.67 -10.54
CA ASP A 10 5.86 -14.80 -10.28
C ASP A 10 6.51 -13.45 -9.93
N GLU A 11 6.07 -12.38 -10.58
CA GLU A 11 6.53 -11.03 -10.32
C GLU A 11 6.07 -10.56 -8.93
N ILE A 12 4.79 -10.73 -8.60
CA ILE A 12 4.24 -10.47 -7.27
C ILE A 12 4.99 -11.29 -6.20
N ALA A 13 5.32 -12.55 -6.48
CA ALA A 13 6.07 -13.39 -5.56
C ALA A 13 7.50 -12.89 -5.34
N THR A 14 8.13 -12.33 -6.38
CA THR A 14 9.46 -11.73 -6.32
C THR A 14 9.42 -10.43 -5.52
N LEU A 15 8.48 -9.53 -5.84
CA LEU A 15 8.27 -8.27 -5.12
C LEU A 15 8.00 -8.51 -3.62
N ASN A 16 7.12 -9.46 -3.30
CA ASN A 16 6.83 -9.85 -1.91
C ASN A 16 8.08 -10.32 -1.15
N ARG A 17 9.02 -11.00 -1.82
CA ARG A 17 10.28 -11.46 -1.20
C ARG A 17 11.25 -10.30 -1.00
N GLU A 18 11.42 -9.46 -2.02
CA GLU A 18 12.35 -8.34 -2.00
C GLU A 18 11.95 -7.29 -0.96
N GLU A 19 10.68 -6.91 -0.92
CA GLU A 19 10.14 -5.95 0.04
C GLU A 19 9.77 -6.58 1.40
N ARG A 20 9.99 -7.90 1.54
CA ARG A 20 9.64 -8.70 2.73
C ARG A 20 8.20 -8.46 3.21
N ARG A 21 7.24 -8.52 2.29
CA ARG A 21 5.80 -8.32 2.55
C ARG A 21 5.22 -9.59 3.20
N ASP A 22 5.25 -9.64 4.52
CA ASP A 22 4.93 -10.82 5.32
C ASP A 22 3.66 -10.68 6.17
N ASN A 23 2.89 -9.60 6.00
CA ASN A 23 1.71 -9.25 6.82
C ASN A 23 2.02 -9.12 8.32
N ARG A 24 3.29 -8.98 8.73
CA ARG A 24 3.66 -8.89 10.14
C ARG A 24 3.80 -7.43 10.55
N PRO A 25 3.30 -7.06 11.75
CA PRO A 25 3.57 -5.75 12.32
C PRO A 25 5.06 -5.61 12.63
N ARG A 26 5.68 -4.53 12.17
CA ARG A 26 7.06 -4.19 12.42
C ARG A 26 7.13 -2.82 13.08
N PHE A 27 8.02 -2.70 14.06
CA PHE A 27 8.34 -1.40 14.61
C PHE A 27 9.17 -0.61 13.60
N SER A 28 8.61 0.51 13.16
CA SER A 28 9.09 1.33 12.08
C SER A 28 9.09 2.78 12.53
N PHE A 29 10.27 3.38 12.60
CA PHE A 29 10.40 4.84 12.77
C PHE A 29 10.18 5.59 11.43
N SER A 30 9.69 4.90 10.40
CA SER A 30 9.45 5.49 9.08
C SER A 30 8.47 6.65 9.20
N PHE A 31 7.36 6.46 9.93
CA PHE A 31 6.36 7.52 10.13
C PHE A 31 6.97 8.80 10.74
N LEU A 32 7.84 8.66 11.74
CA LEU A 32 8.51 9.79 12.38
C LEU A 32 9.44 10.55 11.43
N LYS A 33 10.11 9.84 10.50
CA LYS A 33 11.02 10.43 9.51
C LYS A 33 10.28 11.09 8.36
N THR A 34 9.20 10.45 7.89
CA THR A 34 8.43 10.91 6.73
C THR A 34 7.49 12.05 7.10
N HIS A 35 6.92 12.03 8.30
CA HIS A 35 5.95 13.02 8.76
C HIS A 35 6.30 13.62 10.13
N PRO A 36 7.49 14.24 10.29
CA PRO A 36 7.91 14.82 11.56
C PRO A 36 6.97 15.94 12.03
N GLY A 37 6.37 16.68 11.07
CA GLY A 37 5.42 17.75 11.36
C GLY A 37 4.11 17.26 11.98
N LEU A 38 3.53 16.18 11.45
CA LEU A 38 2.31 15.59 12.05
C LEU A 38 2.58 15.12 13.47
N TRP A 39 3.74 14.50 13.69
CA TRP A 39 4.14 14.01 15.00
C TRP A 39 4.31 15.18 15.99
N ALA A 40 4.97 16.26 15.58
CA ALA A 40 5.11 17.47 16.41
C ALA A 40 3.75 18.13 16.74
N ILE A 41 2.86 18.24 15.75
CA ILE A 41 1.52 18.81 15.94
C ILE A 41 0.70 17.98 16.94
N MET A 42 0.79 16.64 16.86
CA MET A 42 0.10 15.75 17.80
C MET A 42 0.49 16.05 19.26
N TYR A 43 1.79 16.18 19.55
CA TYR A 43 2.25 16.50 20.90
C TYR A 43 1.92 17.93 21.33
N LEU A 44 1.92 18.89 20.39
CA LEU A 44 1.46 20.25 20.65
C LEU A 44 -0.02 20.28 21.05
N CYS A 45 -0.88 19.59 20.29
CA CYS A 45 -2.30 19.46 20.59
C CYS A 45 -2.53 18.75 21.93
N TYR A 46 -1.73 17.72 22.24
CA TYR A 46 -1.77 17.06 23.54
C TYR A 46 -1.43 18.02 24.68
N ALA A 47 -0.37 18.83 24.55
CA ALA A 47 0.00 19.82 25.56
C ALA A 47 -1.10 20.86 25.81
N LEU A 48 -1.74 21.34 24.75
CA LEU A 48 -2.90 22.23 24.84
C LEU A 48 -4.09 21.55 25.54
N CYS A 49 -4.33 20.27 25.26
CA CYS A 49 -5.39 19.49 25.90
C CYS A 49 -5.13 19.30 27.40
N VAL A 50 -3.89 19.00 27.78
CA VAL A 50 -3.47 18.93 29.20
C VAL A 50 -3.69 20.27 29.92
N ALA A 51 -3.32 21.39 29.28
CA ALA A 51 -3.56 22.71 29.85
C ALA A 51 -5.05 22.97 30.10
N LEU A 52 -5.92 22.56 29.17
CA LEU A 52 -7.37 22.71 29.29
C LEU A 52 -7.98 21.81 30.38
N ILE A 53 -7.48 20.59 30.52
CA ILE A 53 -7.89 19.66 31.59
C ILE A 53 -7.65 20.26 32.97
N PHE A 54 -6.48 20.88 33.18
CA PHE A 54 -6.14 21.48 34.47
C PHE A 54 -6.68 22.90 34.66
N SER A 55 -7.08 23.59 33.59
CA SER A 55 -7.82 24.86 33.71
C SER A 55 -9.30 24.67 34.07
N THR A 56 -9.81 23.43 34.03
CA THR A 56 -11.23 23.13 34.21
C THR A 56 -11.45 22.26 35.46
N GLU A 57 -12.31 22.71 36.36
CA GLU A 57 -12.54 22.04 37.65
C GLU A 57 -13.20 20.64 37.52
N MET A 58 -13.88 20.35 36.40
CA MET A 58 -14.63 19.11 36.19
C MET A 58 -13.81 17.91 35.68
N LEU A 59 -12.69 18.13 34.97
CA LEU A 59 -11.98 17.05 34.26
C LEU A 59 -10.91 16.37 35.13
N GLY A 60 -10.06 17.17 35.78
CA GLY A 60 -9.08 16.72 36.75
C GLY A 60 -8.18 15.55 36.32
N TRP A 61 -7.68 14.82 37.32
CA TRP A 61 -6.73 13.72 37.15
C TRP A 61 -7.22 12.53 36.30
N PRO A 62 -8.50 12.09 36.37
CA PRO A 62 -8.96 10.97 35.54
C PRO A 62 -8.90 11.27 34.04
N ALA A 63 -9.30 12.46 33.63
CA ALA A 63 -9.27 12.88 32.23
C ALA A 63 -7.83 12.98 31.70
N PHE A 64 -6.90 13.48 32.54
CA PHE A 64 -5.48 13.53 32.21
C PHE A 64 -4.95 12.13 31.86
N TRP A 65 -5.10 11.16 32.77
CA TRP A 65 -4.58 9.80 32.54
C TRP A 65 -5.20 9.13 31.32
N PHE A 66 -6.51 9.32 31.08
CA PHE A 66 -7.16 8.82 29.88
C PHE A 66 -6.56 9.43 28.61
N ALA A 67 -6.42 10.75 28.54
CA ALA A 67 -5.86 11.44 27.38
C ALA A 67 -4.38 11.04 27.15
N THR A 68 -3.58 10.94 28.22
CA THR A 68 -2.18 10.49 28.13
C THR A 68 -2.09 9.07 27.57
N ILE A 69 -2.86 8.13 28.13
CA ILE A 69 -2.86 6.73 27.67
C ILE A 69 -3.31 6.66 26.22
N PHE A 70 -4.35 7.41 25.84
CA PHE A 70 -4.84 7.45 24.47
C PHE A 70 -3.78 7.94 23.48
N VAL A 71 -3.10 9.06 23.78
CA VAL A 71 -2.05 9.60 22.91
C VAL A 71 -0.83 8.68 22.85
N LEU A 72 -0.44 8.06 23.97
CA LEU A 72 0.65 7.08 23.98
C LEU A 72 0.31 5.84 23.16
N LEU A 73 -0.93 5.33 23.28
CA LEU A 73 -1.40 4.19 22.51
C LEU A 73 -1.45 4.51 21.02
N MET A 74 -2.00 5.67 20.64
CA MET A 74 -2.03 6.10 19.24
C MET A 74 -0.62 6.32 18.68
N SER A 75 0.26 6.97 19.43
CA SER A 75 1.66 7.15 19.04
C SER A 75 2.38 5.80 18.86
N PHE A 76 2.11 4.83 19.74
CA PHE A 76 2.63 3.47 19.62
C PHE A 76 2.08 2.74 18.38
N LEU A 77 0.79 2.87 18.08
CA LEU A 77 0.20 2.29 16.87
C LEU A 77 0.77 2.91 15.60
N MET A 78 1.08 4.21 15.59
CA MET A 78 1.71 4.88 14.45
C MET A 78 3.18 4.47 14.23
N LEU A 79 3.83 3.88 15.24
CA LEU A 79 5.16 3.27 15.13
C LEU A 79 5.09 1.84 14.58
N LEU A 80 3.89 1.28 14.44
CA LEU A 80 3.66 -0.05 13.95
C LEU A 80 3.25 0.02 12.47
N ASP A 81 4.11 -0.52 11.64
CA ASP A 81 3.96 -0.55 10.19
C ASP A 81 3.76 -2.01 9.75
N ILE A 82 2.82 -2.26 8.86
CA ILE A 82 2.48 -3.61 8.38
C ILE A 82 2.65 -3.59 6.89
N ASN A 83 3.53 -4.41 6.30
CA ASN A 83 3.61 -4.53 4.85
C ASN A 83 2.70 -5.68 4.36
N PRO A 84 1.51 -5.39 3.80
CA PRO A 84 0.58 -6.42 3.37
C PRO A 84 1.13 -7.15 2.15
N LYS A 85 1.00 -8.47 2.15
CA LYS A 85 1.44 -9.31 1.04
C LYS A 85 0.54 -9.10 -0.18
N TYR A 86 1.15 -8.86 -1.33
CA TYR A 86 0.43 -8.79 -2.60
C TYR A 86 0.02 -10.17 -3.11
N ARG A 87 -1.13 -10.22 -3.76
CA ARG A 87 -1.72 -11.41 -4.37
C ARG A 87 -2.43 -11.00 -5.65
N PHE A 88 -2.38 -11.86 -6.66
CA PHE A 88 -3.02 -11.60 -7.95
C PHE A 88 -4.53 -11.40 -7.81
N GLU A 89 -5.17 -12.16 -6.92
CA GLU A 89 -6.63 -12.09 -6.71
C GLU A 89 -7.10 -10.73 -6.19
N ASP A 90 -6.19 -9.93 -5.64
CA ASP A 90 -6.48 -8.64 -5.01
C ASP A 90 -6.23 -7.44 -5.95
N ILE A 91 -5.84 -7.67 -7.22
CA ILE A 91 -5.50 -6.58 -8.17
C ILE A 91 -6.70 -5.66 -8.46
N ASP A 92 -7.90 -6.23 -8.60
CA ASP A 92 -9.17 -5.52 -8.86
C ASP A 92 -10.05 -5.42 -7.60
N ALA A 93 -9.55 -5.92 -6.45
CA ALA A 93 -10.28 -5.86 -5.19
C ALA A 93 -9.89 -4.60 -4.42
N LEU A 94 -10.88 -3.87 -3.91
CA LEU A 94 -10.67 -2.77 -2.99
C LEU A 94 -10.27 -3.31 -1.59
N ASP A 95 -9.06 -3.85 -1.46
CA ASP A 95 -8.57 -4.35 -0.18
C ASP A 95 -8.17 -3.18 0.73
N LEU A 96 -8.98 -2.96 1.78
CA LEU A 96 -8.74 -1.93 2.80
C LEU A 96 -7.35 -2.03 3.44
N ARG A 97 -6.74 -3.22 3.48
CA ARG A 97 -5.38 -3.43 4.04
C ARG A 97 -4.29 -2.77 3.21
N VAL A 98 -4.47 -2.79 1.89
CA VAL A 98 -3.55 -2.21 0.91
C VAL A 98 -3.81 -0.70 0.81
N CYS A 99 -5.09 -0.30 0.85
CA CYS A 99 -5.51 1.12 0.89
C CYS A 99 -4.99 1.89 2.11
N TYR A 100 -4.94 1.27 3.30
CA TYR A 100 -4.50 1.93 4.54
C TYR A 100 -3.03 2.37 4.48
N ASN A 101 -2.19 1.65 3.73
CA ASN A 101 -0.77 1.96 3.58
C ASN A 101 -0.47 2.84 2.36
N GLY A 102 -1.47 3.18 1.56
CA GLY A 102 -1.31 4.03 0.38
C GLY A 102 -0.59 3.36 -0.79
N GLU A 103 -0.36 2.05 -0.73
CA GLU A 103 0.21 1.29 -1.84
C GLU A 103 -0.95 0.75 -2.70
N TRP A 104 -0.93 0.96 -4.02
CA TRP A 104 -2.00 0.51 -4.92
C TRP A 104 -1.40 -0.21 -6.12
N TYR A 105 -2.06 -1.27 -6.61
CA TYR A 105 -1.69 -1.90 -7.88
C TYR A 105 -1.79 -0.96 -9.10
N TYR A 106 -2.49 0.17 -8.93
CA TYR A 106 -2.58 1.26 -9.90
C TYR A 106 -1.32 2.13 -10.00
N VAL A 107 -0.40 2.02 -9.04
CA VAL A 107 0.84 2.81 -9.00
C VAL A 107 2.09 1.94 -8.82
N GLN A 108 1.92 0.61 -8.83
CA GLN A 108 3.02 -0.33 -8.70
C GLN A 108 3.47 -0.76 -10.12
N PRO A 109 4.64 -0.30 -10.58
CA PRO A 109 5.15 -0.71 -11.88
C PRO A 109 5.57 -2.18 -11.87
N VAL A 110 5.30 -2.87 -12.96
CA VAL A 110 5.88 -4.18 -13.24
C VAL A 110 7.34 -3.99 -13.63
N SER A 111 8.24 -4.86 -13.17
CA SER A 111 9.65 -4.73 -13.56
C SER A 111 9.83 -4.82 -15.08
N GLU A 112 10.87 -4.16 -15.60
CA GLU A 112 11.23 -4.24 -17.02
C GLU A 112 11.40 -5.69 -17.51
N GLY A 113 11.89 -6.57 -16.62
CA GLY A 113 12.02 -8.00 -16.88
C GLY A 113 10.67 -8.69 -17.05
N GLY A 114 9.69 -8.37 -16.19
CA GLY A 114 8.32 -8.87 -16.30
C GLY A 114 7.63 -8.40 -17.58
N VAL A 115 7.74 -7.11 -17.90
CA VAL A 115 7.18 -6.54 -19.14
C VAL A 115 7.79 -7.21 -20.38
N LYS A 116 9.12 -7.37 -20.41
CA LYS A 116 9.81 -8.03 -21.54
C LYS A 116 9.37 -9.50 -21.70
N LYS A 117 9.18 -10.23 -20.60
CA LYS A 117 8.65 -11.60 -20.63
C LYS A 117 7.27 -11.64 -21.29
N ILE A 118 6.37 -10.71 -20.91
CA ILE A 118 5.02 -10.62 -21.48
C ILE A 118 5.07 -10.31 -22.98
N LEU A 119 5.89 -9.34 -23.41
CA LEU A 119 6.04 -8.99 -24.82
C LEU A 119 6.65 -10.13 -25.66
N SER A 120 7.48 -10.97 -25.06
CA SER A 120 8.11 -12.13 -25.72
C SER A 120 7.20 -13.35 -25.85
N LEU A 121 6.01 -13.35 -25.22
CA LEU A 121 5.07 -14.46 -25.32
C LEU A 121 4.52 -14.59 -26.75
N PRO A 122 4.61 -15.78 -27.37
CA PRO A 122 4.04 -16.01 -28.70
C PRO A 122 2.51 -15.87 -28.70
N ASP A 123 1.86 -16.41 -27.67
CA ASP A 123 0.40 -16.49 -27.54
C ASP A 123 -0.24 -15.27 -26.87
N ALA A 124 0.54 -14.24 -26.50
CA ALA A 124 -0.04 -13.04 -25.91
C ALA A 124 -0.87 -12.26 -26.94
N PRO A 125 -2.12 -11.85 -26.62
CA PRO A 125 -2.96 -11.10 -27.54
C PRO A 125 -2.27 -9.83 -28.03
N GLU A 126 -2.34 -9.55 -29.34
CA GLU A 126 -1.71 -8.35 -29.93
C GLU A 126 -2.27 -7.04 -29.35
N GLN A 127 -3.51 -7.05 -28.87
CA GLN A 127 -4.11 -5.92 -28.15
C GLN A 127 -3.35 -5.61 -26.84
N VAL A 128 -2.89 -6.64 -26.12
CA VAL A 128 -2.12 -6.47 -24.89
C VAL A 128 -0.73 -5.93 -25.20
N LYS A 129 -0.03 -6.50 -26.18
CA LYS A 129 1.32 -6.05 -26.58
C LYS A 129 1.32 -4.59 -27.07
N SER A 130 0.38 -4.24 -27.93
CA SER A 130 0.23 -2.87 -28.44
C SER A 130 -0.18 -1.88 -27.33
N GLY A 131 -1.04 -2.29 -26.40
CA GLY A 131 -1.38 -1.52 -25.21
C GLY A 131 -0.18 -1.22 -24.31
N ILE A 132 0.64 -2.25 -24.01
CA ILE A 132 1.88 -2.12 -23.24
C ILE A 132 2.85 -1.16 -23.93
N HIS A 133 3.07 -1.29 -25.24
CA HIS A 133 3.95 -0.39 -25.98
C HIS A 133 3.46 1.07 -25.94
N ARG A 134 2.15 1.30 -26.05
CA ARG A 134 1.57 2.64 -25.94
C ARG A 134 1.79 3.23 -24.55
N LEU A 135 1.57 2.46 -23.49
CA LEU A 135 1.75 2.92 -22.11
C LEU A 135 3.23 3.23 -21.81
N LEU A 136 4.16 2.39 -22.27
CA LEU A 136 5.60 2.66 -22.19
C LEU A 136 5.99 3.95 -22.91
N GLN A 137 5.40 4.25 -24.08
CA GLN A 137 5.69 5.50 -24.80
C GLN A 137 5.08 6.74 -24.15
N GLN A 138 3.93 6.62 -23.49
CA GLN A 138 3.20 7.75 -22.92
C GLN A 138 3.60 8.04 -21.47
N LYS A 139 3.72 7.00 -20.64
CA LYS A 139 3.95 7.07 -19.19
C LYS A 139 5.39 6.71 -18.82
N GLY A 140 6.07 5.89 -19.63
CA GLY A 140 7.41 5.37 -19.34
C GLY A 140 7.44 4.08 -18.53
N GLU A 141 6.32 3.73 -17.89
CA GLU A 141 6.15 2.55 -17.04
C GLU A 141 4.78 1.90 -17.30
N VAL A 142 4.62 0.65 -16.85
CA VAL A 142 3.37 -0.11 -16.95
C VAL A 142 3.08 -0.76 -15.61
N ASP A 143 1.92 -0.47 -15.05
CA ASP A 143 1.53 -0.98 -13.74
C ASP A 143 0.87 -2.36 -13.81
N PHE A 144 0.83 -3.06 -12.67
CA PHE A 144 0.14 -4.35 -12.57
C PHE A 144 -1.33 -4.27 -13.01
N TYR A 145 -2.02 -3.19 -12.63
CA TYR A 145 -3.40 -2.97 -13.02
C TYR A 145 -3.57 -2.76 -14.54
N ASP A 146 -2.65 -2.06 -15.20
CA ASP A 146 -2.73 -1.82 -16.65
C ASP A 146 -2.64 -3.12 -17.44
N ILE A 147 -1.69 -3.99 -17.08
CA ILE A 147 -1.55 -5.31 -17.72
C ILE A 147 -2.78 -6.18 -17.45
N TYR A 148 -3.28 -6.15 -16.22
CA TYR A 148 -4.49 -6.86 -15.84
C TYR A 148 -5.69 -6.42 -16.68
N TYR A 149 -5.93 -5.10 -16.76
CA TYR A 149 -7.03 -4.52 -17.50
C TYR A 149 -6.93 -4.78 -19.01
N LEU A 150 -5.72 -4.70 -19.59
CA LEU A 150 -5.50 -5.04 -21.01
C LEU A 150 -5.80 -6.51 -21.32
N THR A 151 -5.59 -7.40 -20.35
CA THR A 151 -5.70 -8.86 -20.55
C THR A 151 -7.10 -9.39 -20.24
N TRP A 152 -7.73 -8.93 -19.15
CA TRP A 152 -9.01 -9.46 -18.65
C TRP A 152 -10.12 -8.39 -18.52
N GLY A 153 -9.83 -7.13 -18.81
CA GLY A 153 -10.82 -6.05 -18.75
C GLY A 153 -11.37 -5.82 -17.34
N HIS A 154 -12.70 -5.81 -17.22
CA HIS A 154 -13.43 -5.60 -15.95
C HIS A 154 -13.82 -6.92 -15.26
N GLN A 155 -13.22 -8.05 -15.64
CA GLN A 155 -13.47 -9.28 -14.90
C GLN A 155 -12.84 -9.18 -13.50
N GLN A 156 -13.44 -9.83 -12.50
CA GLN A 156 -12.85 -9.84 -11.15
C GLN A 156 -11.65 -10.78 -11.12
N ALA A 157 -10.51 -10.30 -10.60
CA ALA A 157 -9.25 -11.06 -10.58
C ALA A 157 -9.37 -12.39 -9.82
N ALA A 158 -10.25 -12.47 -8.82
CA ALA A 158 -10.55 -13.69 -8.08
C ALA A 158 -11.28 -14.78 -8.90
N ARG A 159 -11.83 -14.45 -10.07
CA ARG A 159 -12.62 -15.37 -10.93
C ARG A 159 -11.88 -15.81 -12.20
N VAL A 160 -10.73 -15.20 -12.47
CA VAL A 160 -9.81 -15.49 -13.59
C VAL A 160 -8.66 -16.32 -13.06
#